data_AF-A0A955NR62-F1
#
_entry.id   AF-A0A955NR62-F1
#
_cell.length_a   1.000
_cell.length_b   1.000
_cell.length_c   1.000
_cell.angle_alpha   90.00
_cell.angle_beta   90.00
_cell.angle_gamma   90.00
#
_symmetry.space_group_name_H-M   'P 1'
#
loop_
_entity.id
_entity.type
_entity.pdbx_description
1 polymer ?
#
loop_
_entity_poly.entity_id
_entity_poly.type
_entity_poly.pdbx_seq_one_letter_code
_entity_poly.pdbx_strand_id
1 'polypeptide(L)'
;TGIALFYTTPELRDRLTTTFVGADSMVDSLDYLNYNFELLPDARRFENAMLNFHGAAGLQSALEVVARFGRENIETKIKQNSDRIRSMLLDLGFEDHSVRGEEEWSGILTLIPPGGDPTGCYEALKRRDLYTSVRDGRLRVSPHAYHPEESFEKINQIFKAALKEI
;
A
#
# COMPACT_ATOMS: atom_id res chain seq x y z
N THR A 1 -6.30 -0.43 -14.46
CA THR A 1 -7.50 -0.76 -13.68
C THR A 1 -7.07 -1.34 -12.35
N GLY A 2 -7.89 -1.28 -11.31
CA GLY A 2 -7.55 -1.78 -9.97
C GLY A 2 -8.77 -2.39 -9.28
N ILE A 3 -8.56 -2.93 -8.08
CA ILE A 3 -9.63 -3.42 -7.21
C ILE A 3 -9.38 -2.91 -5.80
N ALA A 4 -10.47 -2.60 -5.10
CA ALA A 4 -10.46 -2.20 -3.70
C ALA A 4 -11.51 -3.02 -2.94
N LEU A 5 -11.30 -3.19 -1.64
CA LEU A 5 -12.29 -3.78 -0.74
C LEU A 5 -12.94 -2.66 0.06
N PHE A 6 -14.26 -2.75 0.22
CA PHE A 6 -15.03 -1.89 1.09
C PHE A 6 -15.73 -2.74 2.14
N TYR A 7 -15.53 -2.39 3.41
CA TYR A 7 -16.13 -3.10 4.53
C TYR A 7 -17.03 -2.15 5.34
N THR A 8 -18.21 -2.65 5.70
CA THR A 8 -19.17 -1.94 6.56
C THR A 8 -19.75 -2.90 7.59
N THR A 9 -19.88 -2.47 8.83
CA THR A 9 -20.77 -3.17 9.77
C THR A 9 -22.24 -2.99 9.35
N PRO A 10 -23.16 -3.88 9.75
CA PRO A 10 -24.59 -3.71 9.47
C PRO A 10 -25.14 -2.34 9.93
N GLU A 11 -24.74 -1.87 11.11
CA GLU A 11 -25.24 -0.62 11.69
C GLU A 11 -24.77 0.60 10.91
N LEU A 12 -23.52 0.59 10.43
CA LEU A 12 -23.00 1.66 9.58
C LEU A 12 -23.65 1.59 8.19
N ARG A 13 -23.84 0.39 7.66
CA ARG A 13 -24.49 0.16 6.36
C ARG A 13 -25.84 0.85 6.31
N ASP A 14 -26.69 0.68 7.31
CA ASP A 14 -28.03 1.30 7.32
C ASP A 14 -28.02 2.82 7.32
N ARG A 15 -26.88 3.44 7.64
CA ARG A 15 -26.68 4.90 7.61
C ARG A 15 -26.07 5.41 6.31
N LEU A 16 -25.62 4.51 5.43
CA LEU A 16 -24.96 4.87 4.17
C LEU A 16 -25.96 4.86 3.01
N THR A 17 -25.98 5.95 2.25
CA THR A 17 -26.72 6.02 0.99
C THR A 17 -25.94 5.32 -0.12
N THR A 18 -26.60 4.41 -0.83
CA THR A 18 -26.05 3.83 -2.06
C THR A 18 -26.17 4.85 -3.19
N THR A 19 -25.04 5.41 -3.63
CA THR A 19 -25.00 6.47 -4.66
C THR A 19 -24.94 5.92 -6.08
N PHE A 20 -24.25 4.79 -6.26
CA PHE A 20 -24.18 4.07 -7.53
C PHE A 20 -24.99 2.79 -7.40
N VAL A 21 -26.09 2.71 -8.15
CA VAL A 21 -27.03 1.60 -8.13
C VAL A 21 -27.05 0.96 -9.51
N GLY A 22 -26.78 -0.34 -9.56
CA GLY A 22 -26.89 -1.16 -10.76
C GLY A 22 -27.95 -2.26 -10.60
N ALA A 23 -28.22 -3.01 -11.67
CA ALA A 23 -29.11 -4.17 -11.62
C ALA A 23 -28.65 -5.18 -10.56
N ASP A 24 -27.35 -5.47 -10.48
CA ASP A 24 -26.76 -6.40 -9.51
C ASP A 24 -26.83 -5.92 -8.04
N SER A 25 -27.18 -4.65 -7.81
CA SER A 25 -27.39 -4.11 -6.47
C SER A 25 -28.80 -4.41 -5.92
N MET A 26 -29.71 -4.95 -6.75
CA MET A 26 -31.13 -5.18 -6.43
C MET A 26 -31.40 -6.62 -5.99
N VAL A 27 -32.45 -6.81 -5.17
CA VAL A 27 -32.93 -8.14 -4.76
C VAL A 27 -33.40 -8.96 -5.96
N ASP A 28 -34.14 -8.34 -6.88
CA ASP A 28 -34.75 -9.00 -8.05
C ASP A 28 -33.97 -8.76 -9.35
N SER A 29 -32.62 -8.77 -9.28
CA SER A 29 -31.74 -8.32 -10.38
C SER A 29 -31.92 -9.05 -11.73
N LEU A 30 -32.50 -10.25 -11.74
CA LEU A 30 -32.77 -11.05 -12.94
C LEU A 30 -34.20 -10.89 -13.49
N ASP A 31 -35.11 -10.26 -12.75
CA ASP A 31 -36.47 -9.96 -13.20
C ASP A 31 -36.51 -8.56 -13.84
N TYR A 32 -35.98 -8.47 -15.06
CA TYR A 32 -35.76 -7.20 -15.76
C TYR A 32 -37.01 -6.34 -15.99
N LEU A 33 -38.22 -6.90 -15.86
CA LEU A 33 -39.48 -6.18 -16.04
C LEU A 33 -40.14 -5.78 -14.71
N ASN A 34 -39.57 -6.23 -13.58
CA ASN A 34 -39.97 -5.81 -12.25
C ASN A 34 -39.20 -4.56 -11.85
N TYR A 35 -39.92 -3.43 -11.74
CA TYR A 35 -39.35 -2.12 -11.39
C TYR A 35 -39.32 -1.86 -9.88
N ASN A 36 -39.42 -2.91 -9.05
CA ASN A 36 -39.29 -2.77 -7.59
C ASN A 36 -37.87 -2.27 -7.24
N PHE A 37 -37.80 -1.13 -6.56
CA PHE A 37 -36.53 -0.57 -6.11
C PHE A 37 -36.22 -1.08 -4.71
N GLU A 38 -35.67 -2.29 -4.64
CA GLU A 38 -35.26 -2.92 -3.38
C GLU A 38 -33.80 -3.33 -3.47
N LEU A 39 -32.95 -2.62 -2.74
CA LEU A 39 -31.51 -2.89 -2.67
C LEU A 39 -31.23 -4.15 -1.84
N LEU A 40 -30.15 -4.84 -2.17
CA LEU A 40 -29.66 -5.94 -1.34
C LEU A 40 -29.42 -5.46 0.11
N PRO A 41 -29.75 -6.27 1.12
CA PRO A 41 -29.59 -5.89 2.53
C PRO A 41 -28.13 -5.89 2.99
N ASP A 42 -27.22 -6.43 2.18
CA ASP A 42 -25.80 -6.55 2.49
C ASP A 42 -24.90 -5.59 1.69
N ALA A 43 -23.58 -5.70 1.90
CA ALA A 43 -22.62 -4.79 1.30
C ALA A 43 -22.59 -4.89 -0.24
N ARG A 44 -23.15 -5.94 -0.84
CA ARG A 44 -23.27 -6.08 -2.30
C ARG A 44 -24.11 -4.98 -2.93
N ARG A 45 -24.98 -4.31 -2.17
CA ARG A 45 -25.69 -3.12 -2.66
C ARG A 45 -24.77 -1.97 -3.06
N PHE A 46 -23.50 -1.98 -2.61
CA PHE A 46 -22.48 -1.01 -3.01
C PHE A 46 -21.57 -1.52 -4.13
N GLU A 47 -21.77 -2.74 -4.61
CA GLU A 47 -21.07 -3.26 -5.78
C GLU A 47 -21.60 -2.60 -7.05
N ASN A 48 -20.68 -2.18 -7.91
CA ASN A 48 -21.04 -1.61 -9.21
C ASN A 48 -21.42 -2.75 -10.17
N ALA A 49 -22.32 -2.46 -11.12
CA ALA A 49 -22.99 -3.44 -11.97
C ALA A 49 -22.08 -4.41 -12.74
N MET A 50 -20.84 -4.04 -13.04
CA MET A 50 -19.85 -4.98 -13.57
C MET A 50 -18.62 -5.01 -12.68
N LEU A 51 -18.49 -6.09 -11.93
CA LEU A 51 -17.32 -6.35 -11.10
C LEU A 51 -16.08 -6.55 -11.96
N ASN A 52 -14.95 -6.05 -11.46
CA ASN A 52 -13.64 -6.32 -12.05
C ASN A 52 -13.19 -7.75 -11.70
N PHE A 53 -13.75 -8.76 -12.38
CA PHE A 53 -13.46 -10.18 -12.13
C PHE A 53 -11.97 -10.51 -12.23
N HIS A 54 -11.25 -9.90 -13.18
CA HIS A 54 -9.80 -10.08 -13.29
C HIS A 54 -9.06 -9.51 -12.07
N GLY A 55 -9.49 -8.34 -11.59
CA GLY A 55 -8.98 -7.76 -10.35
C GLY A 55 -9.29 -8.64 -9.13
N ALA A 56 -10.49 -9.21 -9.06
CA ALA A 56 -10.91 -10.09 -7.98
C ALA A 56 -10.07 -11.37 -7.92
N ALA A 57 -9.85 -12.02 -9.07
CA ALA A 57 -8.96 -13.18 -9.16
C ALA A 57 -7.52 -12.85 -8.74
N GLY A 58 -6.98 -11.71 -9.20
CA GLY A 58 -5.64 -11.25 -8.80
C GLY A 58 -5.53 -10.95 -7.30
N LEU A 59 -6.56 -10.31 -6.72
CA LEU A 59 -6.62 -10.04 -5.28
C LEU A 59 -6.71 -11.32 -4.47
N GLN A 60 -7.51 -12.29 -4.90
CA GLN A 60 -7.58 -13.60 -4.24
C GLN A 60 -6.19 -14.25 -4.18
N SER A 61 -5.48 -14.34 -5.31
CA SER A 61 -4.13 -14.90 -5.32
C SER A 61 -3.15 -14.12 -4.43
N ALA A 62 -3.24 -12.79 -4.39
CA ALA A 62 -2.42 -11.97 -3.51
C ALA A 62 -2.72 -12.25 -2.01
N LEU A 63 -3.99 -12.41 -1.64
CA LEU A 63 -4.39 -12.77 -0.28
C LEU A 63 -3.94 -14.18 0.10
N GLU A 64 -3.94 -15.14 -0.83
CA GLU A 64 -3.41 -16.49 -0.60
C GLU A 64 -1.91 -16.46 -0.29
N VAL A 65 -1.14 -15.59 -0.95
CA VAL A 65 0.27 -15.35 -0.60
C VAL A 65 0.38 -14.82 0.83
N VAL A 66 -0.39 -13.77 1.18
CA VAL A 66 -0.38 -13.22 2.54
C VAL A 66 -0.75 -14.28 3.59
N ALA A 67 -1.77 -15.08 3.33
CA ALA A 67 -2.21 -16.16 4.22
C ALA A 67 -1.15 -17.26 4.37
N ARG A 68 -0.48 -17.64 3.28
CA ARG A 68 0.59 -18.66 3.29
C ARG A 68 1.81 -18.22 4.09
N PHE A 69 2.22 -16.96 3.95
CA PHE A 69 3.36 -16.43 4.70
C PHE A 69 2.99 -16.10 6.15
N GLY A 70 1.75 -15.71 6.41
CA GLY A 70 1.25 -15.32 7.73
C GLY A 70 1.52 -13.85 8.03
N ARG A 71 0.51 -13.18 8.60
CA ARG A 71 0.54 -11.73 8.89
C ARG A 71 1.69 -11.37 9.83
N GLU A 72 1.89 -12.15 10.88
CA GLU A 72 2.91 -11.93 11.92
C GLU A 72 4.33 -12.05 11.35
N ASN A 73 4.55 -13.00 10.43
CA ASN A 73 5.83 -13.18 9.75
C ASN A 73 6.12 -12.01 8.80
N ILE A 74 5.10 -11.57 8.04
CA ILE A 74 5.20 -10.41 7.15
C ILE A 74 5.52 -9.15 7.95
N GLU A 75 4.80 -8.92 9.05
CA GLU A 75 5.03 -7.79 9.95
C GLU A 75 6.46 -7.81 10.50
N THR A 76 6.90 -8.93 11.06
CA THR A 76 8.25 -9.11 11.59
C THR A 76 9.30 -8.79 10.53
N LYS A 77 9.13 -9.31 9.31
CA LYS A 77 10.10 -9.11 8.23
C LYS A 77 10.11 -7.68 7.71
N ILE A 78 8.95 -7.03 7.61
CA ILE A 78 8.86 -5.60 7.28
C ILE A 78 9.57 -4.75 8.33
N LYS A 79 9.35 -5.02 9.62
CA LYS A 79 10.01 -4.32 10.73
C LYS A 79 11.54 -4.49 10.67
N GLN A 80 12.04 -5.71 10.51
CA GLN A 80 13.47 -6.00 10.33
C GLN A 80 14.07 -5.28 9.10
N ASN A 81 13.40 -5.36 7.95
CA ASN A 81 13.90 -4.76 6.72
C ASN A 81 13.90 -3.22 6.80
N SER A 82 12.88 -2.63 7.41
CA SER A 82 12.81 -1.17 7.66
C SER A 82 13.84 -0.70 8.69
N ASP A 83 14.13 -1.48 9.73
CA ASP A 83 15.24 -1.19 10.67
C ASP A 83 16.58 -1.15 9.96
N ARG A 84 16.84 -2.13 9.11
CA ARG A 84 18.11 -2.21 8.39
C ARG A 84 18.32 -1.06 7.44
N ILE A 85 17.32 -0.76 6.59
CA ILE A 85 17.40 0.38 5.69
C ILE A 85 17.55 1.67 6.49
N ARG A 86 16.81 1.83 7.58
CA ARG A 86 16.95 3.00 8.45
C ARG A 86 18.37 3.15 8.96
N SER A 87 18.95 2.11 9.56
CA SER A 87 20.32 2.16 10.09
C SER A 87 21.30 2.60 9.01
N MET A 88 21.23 1.98 7.83
CA MET A 88 22.08 2.34 6.69
C MET A 88 21.92 3.81 6.27
N LEU A 89 20.69 4.32 6.23
CA LEU A 89 20.44 5.71 5.79
C LEU A 89 20.82 6.73 6.88
N LEU A 90 20.67 6.39 8.16
CA LEU A 90 21.20 7.22 9.25
C LEU A 90 22.73 7.33 9.19
N ASP A 91 23.43 6.23 8.88
CA ASP A 91 24.89 6.23 8.69
C ASP A 91 25.32 7.11 7.49
N LEU A 92 24.41 7.34 6.54
CA LEU A 92 24.61 8.25 5.41
C LEU A 92 24.18 9.69 5.70
N GLY A 93 23.74 10.00 6.93
CA GLY A 93 23.36 11.36 7.35
C GLY A 93 21.94 11.76 6.98
N PHE A 94 21.04 10.81 6.68
CA PHE A 94 19.62 11.11 6.55
C PHE A 94 19.02 11.43 7.93
N GLU A 95 18.12 12.42 7.97
CA GLU A 95 17.27 12.68 9.14
C GLU A 95 15.98 11.86 9.04
N ASP A 96 15.58 11.21 10.13
CA ASP A 96 14.40 10.34 10.19
C ASP A 96 13.23 10.99 10.93
N HIS A 97 12.07 11.02 10.26
CA HIS A 97 10.80 11.52 10.79
C HIS A 97 9.74 10.41 10.94
N SER A 98 10.15 9.14 10.89
CA SER A 98 9.22 8.00 10.98
C SER A 98 8.80 7.76 12.43
N VAL A 99 7.50 7.49 12.66
CA VAL A 99 7.01 7.02 13.95
C VAL A 99 7.28 5.53 14.08
N ARG A 100 7.92 5.13 15.20
CA ARG A 100 8.35 3.74 15.46
C ARG A 100 8.09 3.30 16.91
N GLY A 101 6.92 3.64 17.45
CA GLY A 101 6.48 3.19 18.77
C GLY A 101 6.07 1.71 18.76
N GLU A 102 5.90 1.09 19.93
CA GLU A 102 5.48 -0.32 20.03
C GLU A 102 4.15 -0.58 19.30
N GLU A 103 3.18 0.32 19.49
CA GLU A 103 1.85 0.27 18.86
C GLU A 103 1.74 1.11 17.57
N GLU A 104 2.76 1.93 17.28
CA GLU A 104 2.74 2.93 16.21
C GLU A 104 3.97 2.76 15.29
N TRP A 105 4.03 1.64 14.58
CA TRP A 105 5.14 1.33 13.69
C TRP A 105 4.69 0.70 12.37
N SER A 106 4.89 1.43 11.27
CA SER A 106 4.74 0.93 9.91
C SER A 106 6.08 0.57 9.24
N GLY A 107 6.04 -0.17 8.13
CA GLY A 107 7.22 -0.44 7.30
C GLY A 107 7.75 0.74 6.48
N ILE A 108 7.22 1.94 6.67
CA ILE A 108 7.49 3.10 5.80
C ILE A 108 8.39 4.09 6.54
N LEU A 109 9.55 4.36 5.96
CA LEU A 109 10.47 5.38 6.42
C LEU A 109 10.18 6.70 5.70
N THR A 110 10.20 7.79 6.46
CA THR A 110 10.06 9.17 5.96
C THR A 110 11.29 9.95 6.38
N LEU A 111 12.11 10.33 5.40
CA LEU A 111 13.49 10.77 5.61
C LEU A 111 13.78 12.06 4.87
N ILE A 112 14.70 12.87 5.39
CA ILE A 112 15.31 14.01 4.70
C ILE A 112 16.76 13.64 4.36
N PRO A 113 17.20 13.69 3.10
CA PRO A 113 18.58 13.43 2.74
C PRO A 113 19.52 14.50 3.30
N PRO A 114 20.81 14.17 3.51
CA PRO A 114 21.81 15.19 3.81
C PRO A 114 21.79 16.25 2.69
N GLY A 115 21.86 17.52 3.07
CA GLY A 115 21.73 18.65 2.13
C GLY A 115 20.29 19.12 1.86
N GLY A 116 19.27 18.35 2.28
CA GLY A 116 17.88 18.82 2.30
C GLY A 116 17.15 18.80 0.95
N ASP A 117 17.63 18.06 -0.05
CA ASP A 117 16.97 17.89 -1.36
C ASP A 117 16.41 16.46 -1.60
N PRO A 118 15.20 16.15 -1.09
CA PRO A 118 14.52 14.89 -1.36
C PRO A 118 14.21 14.64 -2.85
N THR A 119 13.97 15.70 -3.64
CA THR A 119 13.57 15.55 -5.05
C THR A 119 14.77 15.19 -5.91
N GLY A 120 15.90 15.87 -5.72
CA GLY A 120 17.16 15.51 -6.34
C GLY A 120 17.59 14.09 -5.95
N CYS A 121 17.46 13.75 -4.67
CA CYS A 121 17.74 12.39 -4.19
C CYS A 121 16.84 11.34 -4.89
N TYR A 122 15.54 11.57 -4.97
CA TYR A 122 14.60 10.70 -5.69
C TYR A 122 15.01 10.50 -7.16
N GLU A 123 15.31 11.57 -7.88
CA GLU A 123 15.70 11.47 -9.29
C GLU A 123 17.04 10.74 -9.46
N ALA A 124 18.01 10.96 -8.57
CA ALA A 124 19.29 10.26 -8.56
C ALA A 124 19.16 8.75 -8.28
N LEU A 125 18.26 8.36 -7.39
CA LEU A 125 17.92 6.96 -7.11
C LEU A 125 17.19 6.31 -8.28
N LYS A 126 16.21 7.01 -8.86
CA LYS A 126 15.42 6.54 -10.00
C LYS A 126 16.28 6.25 -11.23
N ARG A 127 17.26 7.11 -11.53
CA ARG A 127 18.25 6.86 -12.60
C ARG A 127 19.08 5.59 -12.41
N ARG A 128 19.08 5.02 -11.19
CA ARG A 128 19.80 3.79 -10.80
C ARG A 128 18.86 2.62 -10.52
N ASP A 129 17.62 2.70 -11.03
CA ASP A 129 16.57 1.69 -10.85
C ASP A 129 16.20 1.43 -9.38
N LEU A 130 16.36 2.43 -8.51
CA LEU A 130 15.86 2.38 -7.14
C LEU A 130 14.70 3.36 -6.98
N TYR A 131 13.51 2.80 -6.76
CA TYR A 131 12.26 3.56 -6.75
C TYR A 131 11.84 3.89 -5.31
N THR A 132 11.69 5.18 -5.05
CA THR A 132 11.13 5.75 -3.81
C THR A 132 10.02 6.72 -4.18
N SER A 133 9.54 7.54 -3.24
CA SER A 133 8.63 8.63 -3.54
C SER A 133 8.95 9.86 -2.71
N VAL A 134 8.59 11.05 -3.19
CA VAL A 134 8.62 12.29 -2.39
C VAL A 134 7.18 12.66 -2.02
N ARG A 135 6.95 12.91 -0.74
CA ARG A 135 5.66 13.37 -0.19
C ARG A 135 5.93 14.42 0.87
N ASP A 136 5.25 15.57 0.77
CA ASP A 136 5.36 16.66 1.73
C ASP A 136 6.82 17.06 2.02
N GLY A 137 7.63 17.21 0.96
CA GLY A 137 9.04 17.59 1.09
C GLY A 137 9.92 16.55 1.78
N ARG A 138 9.53 15.28 1.83
CA ARG A 138 10.33 14.19 2.43
C ARG A 138 10.41 12.97 1.51
N LEU A 139 11.54 12.28 1.55
CA LEU A 139 11.76 11.02 0.84
C LEU A 139 11.09 9.87 1.61
N ARG A 140 10.24 9.10 0.93
CA ARG A 140 9.60 7.91 1.48
C ARG A 140 10.21 6.65 0.91
N VAL A 141 10.67 5.78 1.81
CA VAL A 141 11.25 4.46 1.50
C VAL A 141 10.42 3.40 2.21
N SER A 142 9.86 2.45 1.46
CA SER A 142 8.91 1.46 1.99
C SER A 142 9.37 0.03 1.68
N PRO A 143 10.36 -0.51 2.40
CA PRO A 143 10.75 -1.90 2.24
C PRO A 143 9.62 -2.84 2.61
N HIS A 144 9.49 -3.92 1.85
CA HIS A 144 8.53 -4.99 2.12
C HIS A 144 9.19 -6.30 2.58
N ALA A 145 8.38 -7.28 2.99
CA ALA A 145 8.83 -8.59 3.45
C ALA A 145 9.57 -9.43 2.40
N TYR A 146 9.36 -9.17 1.10
CA TYR A 146 9.95 -9.98 0.02
C TYR A 146 11.37 -9.56 -0.37
N HIS A 147 11.94 -8.52 0.25
CA HIS A 147 13.31 -8.13 -0.06
C HIS A 147 14.29 -9.22 0.37
N PRO A 148 15.09 -9.76 -0.57
CA PRO A 148 16.11 -10.73 -0.23
C PRO A 148 17.27 -10.04 0.48
N GLU A 149 17.98 -10.80 1.31
CA GLU A 149 19.07 -10.31 2.17
C GLU A 149 20.21 -9.65 1.36
N GLU A 150 20.49 -10.19 0.18
CA GLU A 150 21.55 -9.70 -0.71
C GLU A 150 21.24 -8.32 -1.31
N SER A 151 19.96 -7.91 -1.29
CA SER A 151 19.55 -6.63 -1.88
C SER A 151 20.01 -5.41 -1.07
N PHE A 152 20.21 -5.56 0.25
CA PHE A 152 20.53 -4.43 1.12
C PHE A 152 21.87 -3.78 0.82
N GLU A 153 22.89 -4.58 0.49
CA GLU A 153 24.20 -4.02 0.12
C GLU A 153 24.11 -3.24 -1.19
N LYS A 154 23.40 -3.78 -2.19
CA LYS A 154 23.15 -3.07 -3.45
C LYS A 154 22.38 -1.76 -3.22
N ILE A 155 21.34 -1.79 -2.38
CA ILE A 155 20.58 -0.60 -1.99
C ILE A 155 21.51 0.44 -1.36
N ASN A 156 22.36 0.04 -0.41
CA ASN A 156 23.33 0.93 0.25
C ASN A 156 24.25 1.63 -0.75
N GLN A 157 24.82 0.86 -1.69
CA GLN A 157 25.72 1.40 -2.71
C GLN A 157 25.01 2.37 -3.66
N ILE A 158 23.75 2.10 -4.01
CA ILE A 158 22.93 3.01 -4.82
C ILE A 158 22.68 4.33 -4.09
N PHE A 159 22.33 4.28 -2.80
CA PHE A 159 22.17 5.50 -1.99
C PHE A 159 23.46 6.30 -1.89
N LYS A 160 24.59 5.65 -1.61
CA LYS A 160 25.91 6.31 -1.59
C LYS A 160 26.26 6.97 -2.92
N ALA A 161 25.92 6.34 -4.04
CA ALA A 161 26.18 6.90 -5.35
C ALA A 161 25.25 8.09 -5.66
N ALA A 162 23.97 8.01 -5.27
CA ALA A 162 23.01 9.09 -5.45
C ALA A 162 23.38 10.34 -4.64
N LEU A 163 23.87 10.17 -3.41
CA LEU A 163 24.32 11.29 -2.56
C LEU A 163 25.54 12.04 -3.10
N LYS A 164 26.28 11.49 -4.07
CA LYS A 164 27.41 12.20 -4.70
C LYS A 164 26.98 13.13 -5.84
N GLU A 165 25.73 13.03 -6.29
CA GLU A 165 25.17 13.82 -7.39
C GLU A 165 24.34 15.02 -6.94
N ILE A 166 24.03 15.09 -5.65
CA ILE A 166 23.20 16.11 -5.01
C ILE A 166 24.06 16.87 -4.00
#